data_AF-A0A3R7SDR2-F1
#
_entry.id   AF-A0A3R7SDR2-F1
#
_cell.length_a   1.000
_cell.length_b   1.000
_cell.length_c   1.000
_cell.angle_alpha   90.00
_cell.angle_beta   90.00
_cell.angle_gamma   90.00
#
_symmetry.space_group_name_H-M   'P 1'
#
loop_
_entity.id
_entity.type
_entity.pdbx_description
1 polymer ?
#
loop_
_entity_poly.entity_id
_entity_poly.type
_entity_poly.pdbx_seq_one_letter_code
_entity_poly.pdbx_strand_id
1 'polypeptide(L)'
;MENLSKPIVALLGSIAVSGGAYAQSGVSGASVDRRSQFHDKRPIVASEPVTPGAYDPHGDYASDASSKIEHLFLPWEDVDLTTLEAADTYAQERGRSLLITVEPWSWARDWRVSPDDLLNGILAGRYDSNMAAICSSAAKLESPVTIRWAQEMEDREEGNFTWAYWNPQGYVKAYRHVIDICREHLPSAKYMWSPKGMEGLEAYYPGDDYLDVIGLSVFGYQPYDELEFGRDMTFAERTKPSYDRVAGFGKPIVIAELGYEGNDDYVRAWAAEANKPHEEFPAMTAVVYFNDRETYPWPRDVGHPDWRVANHPLD
;
A
#
# COMPACT_ATOMS: atom_id res chain seq x y z
N MET A 1 16.04 -37.67 -51.72
CA MET A 1 16.12 -39.02 -51.13
C MET A 1 16.86 -38.88 -49.83
N GLU A 2 16.08 -38.79 -48.76
CA GLU A 2 15.98 -39.84 -47.73
C GLU A 2 16.97 -39.50 -46.61
N ASN A 3 16.46 -39.02 -45.47
CA ASN A 3 16.13 -39.85 -44.32
C ASN A 3 17.28 -40.78 -43.95
N LEU A 4 17.74 -40.73 -42.70
CA LEU A 4 17.48 -41.86 -41.82
C LEU A 4 17.75 -41.51 -40.35
N SER A 5 16.77 -41.88 -39.56
CA SER A 5 16.61 -41.80 -38.12
C SER A 5 17.18 -43.02 -37.37
N LYS A 6 17.30 -42.87 -36.02
CA LYS A 6 17.23 -43.89 -34.94
C LYS A 6 18.53 -44.68 -34.61
N PRO A 7 18.67 -45.37 -33.45
CA PRO A 7 17.72 -45.56 -32.32
C PRO A 7 18.29 -45.44 -30.87
N ILE A 8 17.32 -45.45 -29.95
CA ILE A 8 17.22 -45.96 -28.56
C ILE A 8 18.21 -47.08 -28.16
N VAL A 9 18.72 -47.01 -26.93
CA VAL A 9 19.02 -48.18 -26.08
C VAL A 9 18.48 -47.93 -24.67
N ALA A 10 17.54 -48.77 -24.26
CA ALA A 10 17.17 -48.99 -22.86
C ALA A 10 17.90 -50.25 -22.39
N LEU A 11 18.46 -50.24 -21.18
CA LEU A 11 18.84 -51.46 -20.47
C LEU A 11 18.52 -51.34 -18.98
N LEU A 12 17.82 -52.37 -18.51
CA LEU A 12 17.33 -52.60 -17.15
C LEU A 12 18.46 -52.99 -16.18
N GLY A 13 18.34 -52.46 -14.96
CA GLY A 13 18.43 -53.25 -13.72
C GLY A 13 19.80 -53.41 -13.07
N SER A 14 19.90 -53.00 -11.81
CA SER A 14 20.47 -53.79 -10.70
C SER A 14 20.21 -53.09 -9.36
N ILE A 15 19.58 -53.82 -8.45
CA ILE A 15 19.40 -53.48 -7.04
C ILE A 15 20.74 -53.71 -6.33
N ALA A 16 21.18 -52.74 -5.53
CA ALA A 16 22.14 -52.97 -4.45
C ALA A 16 21.72 -52.18 -3.21
N VAL A 17 21.10 -52.90 -2.27
CA VAL A 17 20.94 -52.46 -0.89
C VAL A 17 22.24 -52.80 -0.17
N SER A 18 22.89 -51.80 0.42
CA SER A 18 23.82 -52.02 1.53
C SER A 18 23.65 -50.89 2.52
N GLY A 19 23.32 -51.28 3.75
CA GLY A 19 22.98 -50.38 4.84
C GLY A 19 24.19 -49.90 5.63
N GLY A 20 23.95 -48.83 6.38
CA GLY A 20 24.50 -48.66 7.73
C GLY A 20 25.79 -47.86 7.84
N ALA A 21 25.65 -46.59 8.21
CA ALA A 21 26.54 -45.96 9.19
C ALA A 21 25.76 -44.90 9.97
N TYR A 22 25.44 -45.21 11.23
CA TYR A 22 25.12 -44.20 12.23
C TYR A 22 26.42 -43.50 12.60
N ALA A 23 26.45 -42.18 12.47
CA ALA A 23 27.34 -41.32 13.23
C ALA A 23 26.52 -40.13 13.75
N GLN A 24 26.12 -40.22 15.01
CA GLN A 24 25.70 -39.06 15.79
C GLN A 24 26.87 -38.10 15.88
N SER A 25 26.72 -36.91 15.30
CA SER A 25 27.42 -35.72 15.78
C SER A 25 26.36 -34.79 16.34
N GLY A 26 26.44 -34.57 17.65
CA GLY A 26 25.60 -33.59 18.33
C GLY A 26 26.03 -32.20 17.91
N VAL A 27 25.10 -31.49 17.27
CA VAL A 27 25.05 -30.02 17.34
C VAL A 27 23.84 -29.68 18.19
N SER A 28 24.10 -29.49 19.46
CA SER A 28 23.19 -28.91 20.44
C SER A 28 22.96 -27.44 20.03
N GLY A 29 21.70 -27.04 19.80
CA GLY A 29 21.32 -25.63 19.89
C GLY A 29 20.61 -24.98 18.69
N ALA A 30 20.23 -25.71 17.64
CA ALA A 30 19.24 -25.19 16.70
C ALA A 30 17.84 -25.43 17.31
N SER A 31 17.28 -24.41 17.96
CA SER A 31 15.83 -24.34 18.13
C SER A 31 15.25 -24.25 16.72
N VAL A 32 14.90 -25.40 16.15
CA VAL A 32 14.07 -25.43 14.95
C VAL A 32 12.71 -24.97 15.44
N ASP A 33 12.41 -23.70 15.24
CA ASP A 33 11.08 -23.19 15.46
C ASP A 33 10.12 -24.01 14.61
N ARG A 34 9.30 -24.83 15.28
CA ARG A 34 8.33 -25.72 14.62
C ARG A 34 7.01 -25.01 14.34
N ARG A 35 6.93 -23.69 14.56
CA ARG A 35 5.81 -22.90 14.07
C ARG A 35 5.80 -23.01 12.54
N SER A 36 4.64 -23.32 11.96
CA SER A 36 4.48 -23.26 10.50
C SER A 36 4.86 -21.86 10.02
N GLN A 37 5.51 -21.76 8.86
CA GLN A 37 5.79 -20.48 8.21
C GLN A 37 4.53 -19.60 8.24
N PHE A 38 4.70 -18.34 8.64
CA PHE A 38 3.59 -17.40 8.66
C PHE A 38 3.32 -16.97 7.22
N HIS A 39 2.57 -17.80 6.51
CA HIS A 39 2.30 -17.60 5.09
C HIS A 39 1.29 -16.49 4.82
N ASP A 40 0.59 -16.01 5.85
CA ASP A 40 -0.51 -15.07 5.74
C ASP A 40 -0.18 -13.78 6.47
N LYS A 41 0.26 -12.75 5.74
CA LYS A 41 0.66 -11.45 6.33
C LYS A 41 -0.50 -10.51 6.63
N ARG A 42 -1.74 -11.00 6.66
CA ARG A 42 -2.87 -10.17 7.07
C ARG A 42 -2.72 -9.72 8.53
N PRO A 43 -3.05 -8.46 8.85
CA PRO A 43 -3.17 -8.03 10.24
C PRO A 43 -4.12 -8.94 11.01
N ILE A 44 -3.73 -9.33 12.23
CA ILE A 44 -4.59 -10.10 13.13
C ILE A 44 -5.65 -9.15 13.67
N VAL A 45 -6.92 -9.45 13.39
CA VAL A 45 -8.04 -8.62 13.82
C VAL A 45 -8.19 -8.68 15.34
N ALA A 46 -8.04 -7.53 16.00
CA ALA A 46 -8.16 -7.40 17.45
C ALA A 46 -9.62 -7.50 17.92
N SER A 47 -9.85 -7.62 19.23
CA SER A 47 -11.21 -7.66 19.81
C SER A 47 -11.95 -6.32 19.68
N GLU A 48 -11.22 -5.21 19.71
CA GLU A 48 -11.71 -3.84 19.51
C GLU A 48 -10.90 -3.19 18.39
N PRO A 49 -11.06 -3.65 17.13
CA PRO A 49 -10.14 -3.30 16.06
C PRO A 49 -10.34 -1.87 15.59
N VAL A 50 -9.26 -1.23 15.12
CA VAL A 50 -9.42 -0.13 14.16
C VAL A 50 -9.96 -0.69 12.85
N THR A 51 -10.60 0.12 12.01
CA THR A 51 -11.26 -0.38 10.78
C THR A 51 -10.21 -0.98 9.82
N PRO A 52 -10.22 -2.28 9.52
CA PRO A 52 -9.27 -2.86 8.58
C PRO A 52 -9.70 -2.64 7.13
N GLY A 53 -8.74 -2.56 6.23
CA GLY A 53 -8.92 -2.43 4.79
C GLY A 53 -7.77 -3.04 4.02
N ALA A 54 -7.91 -3.12 2.70
CA ALA A 54 -6.82 -3.55 1.83
C ALA A 54 -6.89 -2.90 0.44
N TYR A 55 -5.72 -2.60 -0.11
CA TYR A 55 -5.49 -2.60 -1.55
C TYR A 55 -5.16 -4.04 -1.94
N ASP A 56 -5.98 -4.68 -2.78
CA ASP A 56 -5.93 -6.12 -3.03
C ASP A 56 -6.12 -6.48 -4.52
N PRO A 57 -5.13 -6.16 -5.38
CA PRO A 57 -5.23 -6.39 -6.82
C PRO A 57 -5.33 -7.88 -7.20
N HIS A 58 -4.96 -8.79 -6.29
CA HIS A 58 -4.98 -10.25 -6.52
C HIS A 58 -6.20 -10.97 -5.93
N GLY A 59 -7.04 -10.27 -5.16
CA GLY A 59 -8.26 -10.85 -4.57
C GLY A 59 -8.01 -11.76 -3.37
N ASP A 60 -6.89 -11.64 -2.67
CA ASP A 60 -6.58 -12.46 -1.48
C ASP A 60 -7.53 -12.16 -0.30
N TYR A 61 -8.10 -10.96 -0.26
CA TYR A 61 -9.10 -10.53 0.71
C TYR A 61 -10.54 -10.82 0.24
N ALA A 62 -10.77 -11.49 -0.89
CA ALA A 62 -12.12 -11.66 -1.44
C ALA A 62 -13.11 -12.38 -0.52
N SER A 63 -12.62 -13.27 0.35
CA SER A 63 -13.41 -13.99 1.37
C SER A 63 -13.23 -13.44 2.79
N ASP A 64 -12.43 -12.38 2.94
CA ASP A 64 -12.15 -11.77 4.24
C ASP A 64 -13.28 -10.81 4.64
N ALA A 65 -14.14 -11.30 5.53
CA ALA A 65 -15.26 -10.53 6.07
C ALA A 65 -14.82 -9.42 7.04
N SER A 66 -13.57 -9.45 7.51
CA SER A 66 -13.05 -8.42 8.41
C SER A 66 -12.74 -7.12 7.66
N SER A 67 -12.14 -7.20 6.47
CA SER A 67 -11.79 -6.03 5.65
C SER A 67 -13.02 -5.21 5.25
N LYS A 68 -13.01 -3.92 5.60
CA LYS A 68 -14.10 -2.95 5.44
C LYS A 68 -13.78 -1.80 4.50
N ILE A 69 -12.54 -1.68 4.02
CA ILE A 69 -12.15 -0.65 3.06
C ILE A 69 -11.51 -1.35 1.86
N GLU A 70 -12.07 -1.11 0.68
CA GLU A 70 -11.50 -1.48 -0.59
C GLU A 70 -10.71 -0.28 -1.13
N HIS A 71 -9.39 -0.43 -1.24
CA HIS A 71 -8.53 0.64 -1.73
C HIS A 71 -8.24 0.42 -3.21
N LEU A 72 -8.39 1.47 -4.00
CA LEU A 72 -8.14 1.50 -5.44
C LEU A 72 -7.09 2.59 -5.76
N PHE A 73 -6.25 2.34 -6.74
CA PHE A 73 -5.34 3.35 -7.33
C PHE A 73 -5.76 3.64 -8.77
N LEU A 74 -5.89 4.92 -9.10
CA LEU A 74 -6.26 5.40 -10.41
C LEU A 74 -5.32 6.54 -10.82
N PRO A 75 -4.66 6.49 -11.99
CA PRO A 75 -4.22 7.72 -12.59
C PRO A 75 -5.43 8.55 -13.03
N TRP A 76 -5.23 9.85 -13.15
CA TRP A 76 -6.30 10.75 -13.59
C TRP A 76 -6.43 10.87 -15.12
N GLU A 77 -5.50 10.28 -15.88
CA GLU A 77 -5.41 10.29 -17.33
C GLU A 77 -5.39 8.85 -17.83
N ASP A 78 -5.98 8.60 -19.00
CA ASP A 78 -6.08 7.27 -19.63
C ASP A 78 -6.70 6.19 -18.72
N VAL A 79 -7.57 6.62 -17.80
CA VAL A 79 -8.27 5.74 -16.86
C VAL A 79 -9.62 5.30 -17.42
N ASP A 80 -9.88 3.99 -17.38
CA ASP A 80 -11.21 3.44 -17.65
C ASP A 80 -12.07 3.54 -16.39
N LEU A 81 -12.87 4.61 -16.31
CA LEU A 81 -13.76 4.85 -15.17
C LEU A 81 -14.92 3.87 -15.08
N THR A 82 -15.18 3.05 -16.10
CA THR A 82 -16.24 2.01 -16.01
C THR A 82 -15.88 0.93 -15.01
N THR A 83 -14.60 0.76 -14.71
CA THR A 83 -14.11 -0.18 -13.69
C THR A 83 -14.55 0.18 -12.27
N LEU A 84 -14.90 1.46 -12.01
CA LEU A 84 -15.41 1.90 -10.71
C LEU A 84 -16.75 1.26 -10.35
N GLU A 85 -17.63 1.02 -11.33
CA GLU A 85 -18.94 0.37 -11.08
C GLU A 85 -18.75 -1.09 -10.65
N ALA A 86 -17.77 -1.79 -11.25
CA ALA A 86 -17.43 -3.15 -10.86
C ALA A 86 -16.80 -3.20 -9.47
N ALA A 87 -15.91 -2.24 -9.16
CA ALA A 87 -15.30 -2.13 -7.83
C ALA A 87 -16.34 -1.79 -6.75
N ASP A 88 -17.30 -0.91 -7.05
CA ASP A 88 -18.41 -0.61 -6.13
C ASP A 88 -19.29 -1.83 -5.89
N THR A 89 -19.67 -2.56 -6.95
CA THR A 89 -20.43 -3.82 -6.80
C THR A 89 -19.69 -4.81 -5.90
N TYR A 90 -18.39 -4.99 -6.13
CA TYR A 90 -17.54 -5.87 -5.32
C TYR A 90 -17.47 -5.43 -3.85
N ALA A 91 -17.34 -4.13 -3.61
CA ALA A 91 -17.32 -3.53 -2.28
C ALA A 91 -18.68 -3.68 -1.57
N GLN A 92 -19.78 -3.41 -2.26
CA GLN A 92 -21.14 -3.54 -1.73
C GLN A 92 -21.47 -4.96 -1.29
N GLU A 93 -21.16 -5.97 -2.11
CA GLU A 93 -21.37 -7.38 -1.77
C GLU A 93 -20.66 -7.80 -0.48
N ARG A 94 -19.62 -7.05 -0.07
CA ARG A 94 -18.79 -7.32 1.11
C ARG A 94 -18.99 -6.29 2.23
N GLY A 95 -19.86 -5.30 2.02
CA GLY A 95 -20.08 -4.20 2.96
C GLY A 95 -18.83 -3.36 3.20
N ARG A 96 -18.08 -3.04 2.13
CA ARG A 96 -16.87 -2.21 2.16
C ARG A 96 -17.15 -0.79 1.70
N SER A 97 -16.43 0.18 2.26
CA SER A 97 -16.28 1.52 1.68
C SER A 97 -15.14 1.55 0.67
N LEU A 98 -15.11 2.54 -0.22
CA LEU A 98 -14.05 2.75 -1.19
C LEU A 98 -13.07 3.82 -0.72
N LEU A 99 -11.77 3.52 -0.73
CA LEU A 99 -10.69 4.49 -0.70
C LEU A 99 -10.10 4.60 -2.10
N ILE A 100 -10.36 5.71 -2.80
CA ILE A 100 -9.90 5.91 -4.18
C ILE A 100 -8.70 6.85 -4.15
N THR A 101 -7.53 6.33 -4.49
CA THR A 101 -6.33 7.16 -4.70
C THR A 101 -6.28 7.63 -6.13
N VAL A 102 -6.30 8.95 -6.31
CA VAL A 102 -6.19 9.62 -7.60
C VAL A 102 -4.80 10.20 -7.72
N GLU A 103 -4.04 9.69 -8.67
CA GLU A 103 -2.65 10.07 -8.89
C GLU A 103 -2.53 10.94 -10.16
N PRO A 104 -1.93 12.13 -10.09
CA PRO A 104 -1.91 13.07 -11.22
C PRO A 104 -0.85 12.73 -12.28
N TRP A 105 -0.96 11.56 -12.89
CA TRP A 105 -0.15 11.08 -14.02
C TRP A 105 -0.98 10.18 -14.96
N SER A 106 -0.37 9.68 -16.03
CA SER A 106 -1.01 8.85 -17.07
C SER A 106 -0.31 7.48 -17.18
N TRP A 107 -1.06 6.40 -17.42
CA TRP A 107 -0.51 5.05 -17.74
C TRP A 107 0.37 5.03 -19.01
N ALA A 108 0.40 6.08 -19.81
CA ALA A 108 1.17 6.16 -21.03
C ALA A 108 2.68 6.09 -20.74
N ARG A 109 3.30 4.95 -21.13
CA ARG A 109 4.73 4.65 -20.91
C ARG A 109 5.68 5.71 -21.50
N ASP A 110 5.22 6.45 -22.52
CA ASP A 110 6.02 7.41 -23.28
C ASP A 110 5.72 8.87 -22.90
N TRP A 111 4.86 9.11 -21.92
CA TRP A 111 4.42 10.45 -21.51
C TRP A 111 4.91 10.77 -20.10
N ARG A 112 5.82 11.75 -19.99
CA ARG A 112 6.24 12.30 -18.69
C ARG A 112 6.16 13.81 -18.72
N VAL A 113 5.13 14.36 -18.08
CA VAL A 113 5.03 15.79 -17.80
C VAL A 113 6.07 16.13 -16.74
N SER A 114 6.81 17.23 -16.91
CA SER A 114 7.72 17.69 -15.86
C SER A 114 6.94 18.11 -14.61
N PRO A 115 7.54 18.08 -13.39
CA PRO A 115 6.86 18.55 -12.19
C PRO A 115 6.27 19.95 -12.34
N ASP A 116 7.03 20.90 -12.89
CA ASP A 116 6.58 22.28 -13.07
C ASP A 116 5.45 22.40 -14.11
N ASP A 117 5.53 21.68 -15.23
CA ASP A 117 4.47 21.70 -16.25
C ASP A 117 3.17 21.10 -15.72
N LEU A 118 3.25 20.05 -14.91
CA LEU A 118 2.11 19.40 -14.27
C LEU A 118 1.44 20.36 -13.28
N LEU A 119 2.23 20.96 -12.38
CA LEU A 119 1.71 21.93 -11.41
C LEU A 119 1.07 23.14 -12.11
N ASN A 120 1.77 23.73 -13.08
CA ASN A 120 1.24 24.85 -13.84
C ASN A 120 -0.01 24.47 -14.64
N GLY A 121 -0.11 23.23 -15.09
CA GLY A 121 -1.31 22.72 -15.77
C GLY A 121 -2.51 22.57 -14.86
N ILE A 122 -2.30 22.06 -13.64
CA ILE A 122 -3.34 21.99 -12.61
C ILE A 122 -3.85 23.39 -12.31
N LEU A 123 -2.93 24.30 -11.96
CA LEU A 123 -3.30 25.66 -11.56
C LEU A 123 -3.89 26.49 -12.70
N ALA A 124 -3.65 26.12 -13.96
CA ALA A 124 -4.27 26.73 -15.14
C ALA A 124 -5.58 26.05 -15.57
N GLY A 125 -6.03 25.02 -14.84
CA GLY A 125 -7.28 24.31 -15.09
C GLY A 125 -7.24 23.26 -16.21
N ARG A 126 -6.05 22.89 -16.70
CA ARG A 126 -5.92 21.95 -17.84
C ARG A 126 -6.42 20.54 -17.51
N TYR A 127 -6.43 20.17 -16.24
CA TYR A 127 -6.81 18.83 -15.76
C TYR A 127 -8.13 18.83 -14.99
N ASP A 128 -8.87 19.95 -15.00
CA ASP A 128 -10.12 20.08 -14.23
C ASP A 128 -11.17 19.08 -14.72
N SER A 129 -11.24 18.88 -16.04
CA SER A 129 -12.13 17.88 -16.64
C SER A 129 -11.82 16.45 -16.19
N ASN A 130 -10.55 16.14 -15.93
CA ASN A 130 -10.12 14.81 -15.49
C ASN A 130 -10.64 14.54 -14.08
N MET A 131 -10.39 15.47 -13.15
CA MET A 131 -10.88 15.34 -11.77
C MET A 131 -12.41 15.36 -11.73
N ALA A 132 -13.05 16.26 -12.49
CA ALA A 132 -14.50 16.31 -12.61
C ALA A 132 -15.09 14.99 -13.10
N ALA A 133 -14.48 14.34 -14.09
CA ALA A 133 -14.92 13.06 -14.61
C ALA A 133 -14.80 11.93 -13.58
N ILE A 134 -13.67 11.85 -12.86
CA ILE A 134 -13.45 10.87 -11.79
C ILE A 134 -14.50 11.04 -10.70
N CYS A 135 -14.67 12.26 -10.19
CA CYS A 135 -15.60 12.53 -9.10
C CYS A 135 -17.07 12.39 -9.53
N SER A 136 -17.41 12.74 -10.77
CA SER A 136 -18.75 12.49 -11.33
C SER A 136 -19.06 11.00 -11.50
N SER A 137 -18.07 10.17 -11.82
CA SER A 137 -18.23 8.71 -11.86
C SER A 137 -18.34 8.12 -10.45
N ALA A 138 -17.48 8.56 -9.54
CA ALA A 138 -17.53 8.16 -8.14
C ALA A 138 -18.85 8.57 -7.43
N ALA A 139 -19.51 9.65 -7.88
CA ALA A 139 -20.80 10.10 -7.35
C ALA A 139 -21.98 9.18 -7.68
N LYS A 140 -21.79 8.23 -8.61
CA LYS A 140 -22.80 7.23 -8.97
C LYS A 140 -22.68 5.94 -8.15
N LEU A 141 -21.59 5.79 -7.40
CA LEU A 141 -21.33 4.60 -6.59
C LEU A 141 -22.21 4.64 -5.33
N GLU A 142 -22.65 3.48 -4.85
CA GLU A 142 -23.50 3.40 -3.67
C GLU A 142 -22.68 3.25 -2.38
N SER A 143 -21.45 2.72 -2.47
CA SER A 143 -20.54 2.61 -1.32
C SER A 143 -20.03 3.99 -0.87
N PRO A 144 -19.79 4.20 0.44
CA PRO A 144 -19.13 5.42 0.91
C PRO A 144 -17.74 5.58 0.29
N VAL A 145 -17.44 6.77 -0.21
CA VAL A 145 -16.17 7.07 -0.89
C VAL A 145 -15.29 8.00 -0.06
N THR A 146 -14.00 7.68 0.02
CA THR A 146 -12.94 8.60 0.42
C THR A 146 -12.01 8.83 -0.76
N ILE A 147 -11.79 10.08 -1.15
CA ILE A 147 -10.83 10.46 -2.19
C ILE A 147 -9.49 10.82 -1.54
N ARG A 148 -8.42 10.17 -1.98
CA ARG A 148 -7.03 10.48 -1.61
C ARG A 148 -6.32 10.97 -2.87
N TRP A 149 -5.73 12.16 -2.85
CA TRP A 149 -5.10 12.73 -4.04
C TRP A 149 -3.64 13.11 -3.77
N ALA A 150 -2.75 12.76 -4.70
CA ALA A 150 -1.34 13.09 -4.70
C ALA A 150 -0.67 12.90 -3.31
N GLN A 151 -0.63 11.64 -2.86
CA GLN A 151 -0.07 11.22 -1.57
C GLN A 151 1.46 11.39 -1.50
N GLU A 152 2.03 11.32 -0.29
CA GLU A 152 3.49 11.29 -0.07
C GLU A 152 4.25 12.45 -0.71
N MET A 153 3.62 13.61 -0.75
CA MET A 153 4.07 14.78 -1.48
C MET A 153 5.35 15.41 -0.93
N GLU A 154 5.73 15.07 0.30
CA GLU A 154 6.92 15.60 0.96
C GLU A 154 8.19 14.77 0.68
N ASP A 155 8.06 13.58 0.10
CA ASP A 155 9.17 12.67 -0.15
C ASP A 155 10.01 13.08 -1.37
N ARG A 156 10.83 14.11 -1.23
CA ARG A 156 11.64 14.63 -2.33
C ARG A 156 12.90 13.83 -2.65
N GLU A 157 13.42 13.14 -1.65
CA GLU A 157 14.73 12.49 -1.73
C GLU A 157 14.61 11.05 -2.22
N GLU A 158 13.54 10.36 -1.84
CA GLU A 158 13.30 8.95 -2.16
C GLU A 158 12.00 8.76 -2.97
N GLY A 159 11.20 9.82 -3.14
CA GLY A 159 9.87 9.72 -3.72
C GLY A 159 9.89 9.55 -5.23
N ASN A 160 9.08 8.60 -5.67
CA ASN A 160 8.96 8.23 -7.08
C ASN A 160 7.84 9.00 -7.80
N PHE A 161 7.23 9.98 -7.13
CA PHE A 161 6.08 10.72 -7.62
C PHE A 161 6.46 12.08 -8.20
N THR A 162 5.92 12.40 -9.39
CA THR A 162 6.15 13.70 -10.06
C THR A 162 5.80 14.90 -9.19
N TRP A 163 4.75 14.79 -8.36
CA TRP A 163 4.30 15.86 -7.48
C TRP A 163 5.14 16.03 -6.20
N ALA A 164 5.96 15.04 -5.83
CA ALA A 164 6.83 15.14 -4.67
C ALA A 164 7.86 16.28 -4.82
N TYR A 165 8.24 16.59 -6.08
CA TYR A 165 9.16 17.67 -6.42
C TYR A 165 8.54 19.08 -6.30
N TRP A 166 7.25 19.21 -6.00
CA TRP A 166 6.64 20.52 -5.81
C TRP A 166 7.04 21.13 -4.47
N ASN A 167 7.20 22.46 -4.48
CA ASN A 167 7.32 23.19 -3.23
C ASN A 167 5.98 23.12 -2.45
N PRO A 168 6.00 23.29 -1.10
CA PRO A 168 4.82 23.04 -0.29
C PRO A 168 3.65 23.98 -0.65
N GLN A 169 3.95 25.24 -0.97
CA GLN A 169 2.94 26.21 -1.39
C GLN A 169 2.28 25.82 -2.72
N GLY A 170 3.05 25.27 -3.67
CA GLY A 170 2.57 24.75 -4.94
C GLY A 170 1.62 23.58 -4.73
N TYR A 171 2.04 22.59 -3.93
CA TYR A 171 1.19 21.46 -3.57
C TYR A 171 -0.11 21.91 -2.89
N VAL A 172 -0.05 22.78 -1.89
CA VAL A 172 -1.25 23.25 -1.18
C VAL A 172 -2.23 23.94 -2.14
N LYS A 173 -1.75 24.78 -3.06
CA LYS A 173 -2.61 25.42 -4.06
C LYS A 173 -3.24 24.39 -5.00
N ALA A 174 -2.46 23.41 -5.47
CA ALA A 174 -2.95 22.35 -6.34
C ALA A 174 -3.98 21.47 -5.64
N TYR A 175 -3.68 21.00 -4.41
CA TYR A 175 -4.59 20.20 -3.60
C TYR A 175 -5.93 20.90 -3.42
N ARG A 176 -5.92 22.16 -2.99
CA ARG A 176 -7.15 22.95 -2.81
C ARG A 176 -7.97 23.05 -4.09
N HIS A 177 -7.32 23.41 -5.19
CA HIS A 177 -7.95 23.53 -6.51
C HIS A 177 -8.64 22.23 -6.94
N VAL A 178 -7.95 21.09 -6.81
CA VAL A 178 -8.46 19.78 -7.24
C VAL A 178 -9.57 19.26 -6.32
N ILE A 179 -9.47 19.51 -5.01
CA ILE A 179 -10.53 19.16 -4.05
C ILE A 179 -11.77 20.03 -4.24
N ASP A 180 -11.62 21.33 -4.52
CA ASP A 180 -12.77 22.21 -4.80
C ASP A 180 -13.56 21.69 -6.02
N ILE A 181 -12.88 21.33 -7.11
CA ILE A 181 -13.52 20.72 -8.29
C ILE A 181 -14.23 19.41 -7.90
N CYS A 182 -13.55 18.52 -7.19
CA CYS A 182 -14.15 17.24 -6.85
C CYS A 182 -15.39 17.39 -5.97
N ARG A 183 -15.41 18.37 -5.04
CA ARG A 183 -16.56 18.65 -4.16
C ARG A 183 -17.79 19.15 -4.91
N GLU A 184 -17.61 19.85 -6.03
CA GLU A 184 -18.74 20.24 -6.89
C GLU A 184 -19.49 19.03 -7.44
N HIS A 185 -18.78 17.94 -7.71
CA HIS A 185 -19.32 16.72 -8.31
C HIS A 185 -19.63 15.61 -7.30
N LEU A 186 -18.90 15.55 -6.18
CA LEU A 186 -18.97 14.49 -5.17
C LEU A 186 -18.97 15.08 -3.75
N PRO A 187 -19.98 15.89 -3.36
CA PRO A 187 -20.00 16.55 -2.05
C PRO A 187 -20.17 15.58 -0.87
N SER A 188 -20.56 14.34 -1.10
CA SER A 188 -20.79 13.31 -0.08
C SER A 188 -19.52 12.53 0.31
N ALA A 189 -18.43 12.64 -0.45
CA ALA A 189 -17.19 11.94 -0.13
C ALA A 189 -16.43 12.61 1.02
N LYS A 190 -15.57 11.81 1.65
CA LYS A 190 -14.48 12.33 2.49
C LYS A 190 -13.25 12.63 1.64
N TYR A 191 -12.46 13.61 2.04
CA TYR A 191 -11.21 13.98 1.39
C TYR A 191 -10.02 13.73 2.31
N MET A 192 -9.03 12.99 1.79
CA MET A 192 -7.83 12.60 2.52
C MET A 192 -6.63 13.40 2.06
N TRP A 193 -5.93 14.03 3.00
CA TRP A 193 -4.55 14.49 2.81
C TRP A 193 -3.62 13.41 3.39
N SER A 194 -2.72 12.88 2.58
CA SER A 194 -1.96 11.66 2.93
C SER A 194 -0.46 11.86 2.76
N PRO A 195 0.24 12.49 3.71
CA PRO A 195 1.71 12.52 3.71
C PRO A 195 2.32 11.13 3.93
N LYS A 196 3.60 10.97 3.56
CA LYS A 196 4.40 9.78 3.92
C LYS A 196 4.69 9.74 5.43
N GLY A 197 4.77 10.91 6.06
CA GLY A 197 5.07 11.07 7.48
C GLY A 197 6.44 11.67 7.79
N MET A 198 7.13 12.26 6.81
CA MET A 198 8.49 12.78 6.96
C MET A 198 8.53 14.14 7.70
N GLU A 199 9.71 14.53 8.18
CA GLU A 199 9.90 15.86 8.78
C GLU A 199 9.61 16.97 7.75
N GLY A 200 8.85 18.00 8.16
CA GLY A 200 8.47 19.10 7.29
C GLY A 200 7.17 18.90 6.51
N LEU A 201 6.47 17.77 6.70
CA LEU A 201 5.15 17.51 6.12
C LEU A 201 4.14 18.61 6.43
N GLU A 202 4.30 19.31 7.55
CA GLU A 202 3.37 20.35 8.03
C GLU A 202 3.27 21.52 7.04
N ALA A 203 4.33 21.77 6.27
CA ALA A 203 4.35 22.80 5.24
C ALA A 203 3.39 22.49 4.07
N TYR A 204 3.01 21.23 3.90
CA TYR A 204 2.11 20.75 2.85
C TYR A 204 0.64 20.66 3.28
N TYR A 205 0.33 21.02 4.54
CA TYR A 205 -1.03 20.93 5.07
C TYR A 205 -2.01 21.84 4.30
N PRO A 206 -3.09 21.30 3.71
CA PRO A 206 -3.98 22.09 2.87
C PRO A 206 -4.96 22.97 3.68
N GLY A 207 -5.02 22.82 5.00
CA GLY A 207 -5.94 23.55 5.88
C GLY A 207 -7.23 22.78 6.17
N ASP A 208 -7.80 22.99 7.35
CA ASP A 208 -8.89 22.18 7.93
C ASP A 208 -10.13 22.07 7.04
N ASP A 209 -10.40 23.08 6.21
CA ASP A 209 -11.56 23.12 5.32
C ASP A 209 -11.40 22.19 4.10
N TYR A 210 -10.21 21.68 3.83
CA TYR A 210 -9.89 20.93 2.60
C TYR A 210 -9.72 19.42 2.81
N LEU A 211 -9.82 18.93 4.04
CA LEU A 211 -9.71 17.51 4.35
C LEU A 211 -10.64 17.09 5.50
N ASP A 212 -11.06 15.84 5.47
CA ASP A 212 -11.85 15.18 6.49
C ASP A 212 -11.03 14.17 7.29
N VAL A 213 -9.94 13.66 6.70
CA VAL A 213 -9.12 12.58 7.25
C VAL A 213 -7.66 12.74 6.83
N ILE A 214 -6.73 12.29 7.68
CA ILE A 214 -5.30 12.25 7.39
C ILE A 214 -4.90 10.81 7.10
N GLY A 215 -4.17 10.60 6.00
CA GLY A 215 -3.52 9.32 5.67
C GLY A 215 -2.05 9.32 6.05
N LEU A 216 -1.52 8.18 6.47
CA LEU A 216 -0.08 7.95 6.67
C LEU A 216 0.34 6.64 5.99
N SER A 217 1.56 6.62 5.47
CA SER A 217 2.21 5.41 4.94
C SER A 217 3.14 4.83 6.00
N VAL A 218 2.96 3.56 6.35
CA VAL A 218 3.74 2.88 7.38
C VAL A 218 4.18 1.51 6.89
N PHE A 219 5.49 1.35 6.69
CA PHE A 219 6.08 0.11 6.23
C PHE A 219 7.15 -0.40 7.21
N GLY A 220 7.13 -1.70 7.49
CA GLY A 220 8.14 -2.40 8.28
C GLY A 220 8.95 -3.34 7.41
N TYR A 221 10.25 -3.10 7.22
CA TYR A 221 11.07 -4.00 6.42
C TYR A 221 12.33 -4.41 7.18
N GLN A 222 12.36 -5.66 7.65
CA GLN A 222 13.42 -6.14 8.54
C GLN A 222 14.85 -5.93 8.00
N PRO A 223 15.17 -6.24 6.73
CA PRO A 223 16.50 -5.94 6.17
C PRO A 223 16.87 -4.45 6.25
N TYR A 224 15.91 -3.55 6.03
CA TYR A 224 16.12 -2.11 6.18
C TYR A 224 16.30 -1.73 7.65
N ASP A 225 15.47 -2.29 8.54
CA ASP A 225 15.54 -2.05 9.99
C ASP A 225 16.92 -2.42 10.56
N GLU A 226 17.46 -3.58 10.17
CA GLU A 226 18.78 -4.05 10.59
C GLU A 226 19.92 -3.15 10.07
N LEU A 227 19.83 -2.67 8.83
CA LEU A 227 20.85 -1.76 8.28
C LEU A 227 20.81 -0.36 8.89
N GLU A 228 19.63 0.17 9.13
CA GLU A 228 19.46 1.57 9.54
C GLU A 228 19.46 1.73 11.07
N PHE A 229 18.92 0.75 11.81
CA PHE A 229 18.72 0.82 13.26
C PHE A 229 19.49 -0.25 14.03
N GLY A 230 20.05 -1.26 13.35
CA GLY A 230 20.77 -2.37 13.98
C GLY A 230 19.89 -3.31 14.80
N ARG A 231 18.58 -3.28 14.56
CA ARG A 231 17.56 -4.12 15.18
C ARG A 231 16.24 -4.05 14.43
N ASP A 232 15.39 -5.04 14.65
CA ASP A 232 13.96 -5.00 14.32
C ASP A 232 13.26 -3.77 14.95
N MET A 233 12.44 -3.10 14.13
CA MET A 233 11.57 -2.02 14.57
C MET A 233 10.13 -2.50 14.65
N THR A 234 9.41 -2.05 15.68
CA THR A 234 8.00 -2.43 15.88
C THR A 234 7.05 -1.50 15.12
N PHE A 235 5.80 -1.95 14.91
CA PHE A 235 4.72 -1.13 14.33
C PHE A 235 4.59 0.23 15.04
N ALA A 236 4.56 0.24 16.37
CA ALA A 236 4.40 1.47 17.15
C ALA A 236 5.61 2.41 16.99
N GLU A 237 6.84 1.89 17.00
CA GLU A 237 8.04 2.70 16.78
C GLU A 237 8.11 3.30 15.37
N ARG A 238 7.61 2.58 14.35
CA ARG A 238 7.52 3.09 12.97
C ARG A 238 6.42 4.13 12.78
N THR A 239 5.28 3.94 13.43
CA THR A 239 4.11 4.81 13.30
C THR A 239 4.28 6.11 14.09
N LYS A 240 4.93 6.06 15.25
CA LYS A 240 4.95 7.19 16.18
C LYS A 240 5.47 8.51 15.61
N PRO A 241 6.60 8.58 14.88
CA PRO A 241 7.13 9.85 14.39
C PRO A 241 6.17 10.55 13.42
N SER A 242 5.54 9.80 12.51
CA SER A 242 4.59 10.36 11.55
C SER A 242 3.27 10.73 12.22
N TYR A 243 2.77 9.90 13.13
CA TYR A 243 1.59 10.19 13.95
C TYR A 243 1.75 11.49 14.76
N ASP A 244 2.85 11.64 15.49
CA ASP A 244 3.09 12.80 16.36
C ASP A 244 3.08 14.12 15.57
N ARG A 245 3.58 14.12 14.33
CA ARG A 245 3.57 15.29 13.44
C ARG A 245 2.17 15.71 13.02
N VAL A 246 1.26 14.75 12.81
CA VAL A 246 -0.08 15.04 12.30
C VAL A 246 -1.16 15.10 13.38
N ALA A 247 -0.90 14.57 14.58
CA ALA A 247 -1.86 14.53 15.68
C ALA A 247 -2.39 15.92 16.07
N GLY A 248 -1.55 16.96 15.92
CA GLY A 248 -1.92 18.36 16.20
C GLY A 248 -2.98 18.96 15.27
N PHE A 249 -3.25 18.35 14.10
CA PHE A 249 -4.26 18.83 13.16
C PHE A 249 -5.70 18.45 13.54
N GLY A 250 -5.91 17.60 14.55
CA GLY A 250 -7.24 17.33 15.11
C GLY A 250 -8.19 16.57 14.17
N LYS A 251 -7.64 15.86 13.17
CA LYS A 251 -8.41 15.01 12.23
C LYS A 251 -8.25 13.54 12.58
N PRO A 252 -9.22 12.67 12.23
CA PRO A 252 -9.00 11.22 12.25
C PRO A 252 -7.81 10.84 11.38
N ILE A 253 -7.04 9.85 11.83
CA ILE A 253 -5.84 9.35 11.15
C ILE A 253 -6.12 7.93 10.67
N VAL A 254 -5.70 7.64 9.45
CA VAL A 254 -5.75 6.33 8.82
C VAL A 254 -4.32 5.98 8.41
N ILE A 255 -3.87 4.77 8.73
CA ILE A 255 -2.69 4.22 8.06
C ILE A 255 -3.18 3.79 6.67
N ALA A 256 -3.03 4.68 5.70
CA ALA A 256 -3.61 4.56 4.36
C ALA A 256 -2.85 3.55 3.50
N GLU A 257 -1.60 3.28 3.84
CA GLU A 257 -0.80 2.20 3.27
C GLU A 257 0.01 1.56 4.39
N LEU A 258 -0.17 0.24 4.55
CA LEU A 258 0.52 -0.59 5.51
C LEU A 258 1.14 -1.80 4.81
N GLY A 259 2.41 -2.06 5.06
CA GLY A 259 3.06 -3.30 4.63
C GLY A 259 4.16 -3.71 5.59
N TYR A 260 4.42 -5.00 5.70
CA TYR A 260 5.58 -5.48 6.45
C TYR A 260 6.16 -6.75 5.86
N GLU A 261 7.48 -6.86 5.91
CA GLU A 261 8.23 -7.97 5.33
C GLU A 261 9.50 -8.28 6.14
N GLY A 262 9.77 -9.57 6.34
CA GLY A 262 10.87 -10.06 7.16
C GLY A 262 10.72 -11.54 7.48
N ASN A 263 11.44 -12.01 8.50
CA ASN A 263 11.26 -13.37 8.99
C ASN A 263 9.91 -13.56 9.71
N ASP A 264 9.57 -14.81 9.99
CA ASP A 264 8.32 -15.20 10.64
C ASP A 264 8.03 -14.46 11.97
N ASP A 265 9.03 -14.23 12.81
CA ASP A 265 8.83 -13.58 14.11
C ASP A 265 8.58 -12.08 13.93
N TYR A 266 9.29 -11.43 13.00
CA TYR A 266 9.08 -10.03 12.63
C TYR A 266 7.66 -9.79 12.11
N VAL A 267 7.24 -10.61 11.14
CA VAL A 267 5.93 -10.50 10.50
C VAL A 267 4.81 -10.78 11.51
N ARG A 268 4.95 -11.80 12.38
CA ARG A 268 3.96 -12.08 13.44
C ARG A 268 3.84 -10.92 14.43
N ALA A 269 4.95 -10.28 14.80
CA ALA A 269 4.95 -9.15 15.71
C ALA A 269 4.21 -7.94 15.11
N TRP A 270 4.44 -7.64 13.83
CA TRP A 270 3.72 -6.59 13.11
C TRP A 270 2.23 -6.90 12.94
N ALA A 271 1.90 -8.12 12.51
CA ALA A 271 0.51 -8.54 12.31
C ALA A 271 -0.32 -8.47 13.59
N ALA A 272 0.28 -8.74 14.75
CA ALA A 272 -0.41 -8.67 16.04
C ALA A 272 -0.75 -7.24 16.49
N GLU A 273 0.03 -6.24 16.09
CA GLU A 273 -0.13 -4.86 16.57
C GLU A 273 -0.84 -3.95 15.57
N ALA A 274 -0.75 -4.24 14.27
CA ALA A 274 -1.21 -3.31 13.22
C ALA A 274 -2.71 -2.96 13.27
N ASN A 275 -3.59 -3.89 13.65
CA ASN A 275 -5.04 -3.64 13.69
C ASN A 275 -5.57 -3.31 15.11
N LYS A 276 -4.68 -3.31 16.10
CA LYS A 276 -5.03 -3.03 17.48
C LYS A 276 -5.12 -1.50 17.73
N PRO A 277 -6.00 -1.03 18.61
CA PRO A 277 -5.96 0.34 19.10
C PRO A 277 -4.74 0.53 20.02
N HIS A 278 -4.06 1.66 19.88
CA HIS A 278 -2.89 2.03 20.66
C HIS A 278 -3.21 3.28 21.49
N GLU A 279 -2.91 3.27 22.78
CA GLU A 279 -3.18 4.41 23.68
C GLU A 279 -2.41 5.66 23.24
N GLU A 280 -1.24 5.46 22.64
CA GLU A 280 -0.40 6.51 22.05
C GLU A 280 -0.93 7.04 20.71
N PHE A 281 -1.83 6.31 20.03
CA PHE A 281 -2.42 6.70 18.74
C PHE A 281 -3.95 6.83 18.78
N PRO A 282 -4.53 7.63 19.71
CA PRO A 282 -5.98 7.65 19.94
C PRO A 282 -6.81 8.14 18.74
N ALA A 283 -6.20 8.85 17.78
CA ALA A 283 -6.86 9.30 16.56
C ALA A 283 -6.72 8.32 15.39
N MET A 284 -6.00 7.21 15.55
CA MET A 284 -5.89 6.17 14.53
C MET A 284 -7.20 5.37 14.46
N THR A 285 -7.89 5.46 13.33
CA THR A 285 -9.26 4.91 13.16
C THR A 285 -9.34 3.77 12.16
N ALA A 286 -8.35 3.63 11.28
CA ALA A 286 -8.29 2.57 10.28
C ALA A 286 -6.86 2.24 9.86
N VAL A 287 -6.68 1.02 9.33
CA VAL A 287 -5.45 0.57 8.67
C VAL A 287 -5.80 -0.12 7.36
N VAL A 288 -5.09 0.23 6.29
CA VAL A 288 -5.31 -0.30 4.95
C VAL A 288 -4.03 -0.99 4.49
N TYR A 289 -4.08 -2.32 4.37
CA TYR A 289 -2.94 -3.14 4.00
C TYR A 289 -2.68 -3.06 2.48
N PHE A 290 -1.43 -2.84 2.08
CA PHE A 290 -1.01 -2.80 0.68
C PHE A 290 -0.57 -4.20 0.22
N ASN A 291 -1.47 -4.94 -0.45
CA ASN A 291 -1.25 -6.34 -0.83
C ASN A 291 -0.62 -6.47 -2.24
N ASP A 292 0.56 -5.91 -2.43
CA ASP A 292 1.29 -6.01 -3.72
C ASP A 292 2.81 -6.02 -3.50
N ARG A 293 3.59 -6.26 -4.56
CA ARG A 293 5.04 -6.14 -4.52
C ARG A 293 5.44 -4.67 -4.60
N GLU A 294 6.51 -4.33 -3.88
CA GLU A 294 7.12 -3.02 -4.03
C GLU A 294 7.64 -2.82 -5.46
N THR A 295 7.24 -1.71 -6.07
CA THR A 295 7.58 -1.39 -7.46
C THR A 295 8.93 -0.69 -7.58
N TYR A 296 9.37 0.02 -6.54
CA TYR A 296 10.62 0.77 -6.52
C TYR A 296 11.66 0.14 -5.59
N PRO A 297 12.97 0.20 -5.92
CA PRO A 297 13.98 -0.30 -5.00
C PRO A 297 13.86 0.41 -3.65
N TRP A 298 13.76 -0.37 -2.58
CA TRP A 298 13.69 0.15 -1.24
C TRP A 298 15.02 0.81 -0.86
N PRO A 299 15.00 1.90 -0.05
CA PRO A 299 16.21 2.60 0.34
C PRO A 299 17.28 1.69 0.93
N ARG A 300 18.56 2.08 0.80
CA ARG A 300 19.74 1.29 1.23
C ARG A 300 19.95 -0.03 0.47
N ASP A 301 19.48 -0.09 -0.77
CA ASP A 301 19.74 -1.18 -1.72
C ASP A 301 19.33 -2.57 -1.20
N VAL A 302 18.30 -2.64 -0.35
CA VAL A 302 17.78 -3.91 0.20
C VAL A 302 16.78 -4.62 -0.72
N GLY A 303 16.58 -4.11 -1.94
CA GLY A 303 15.78 -4.76 -2.98
C GLY A 303 14.32 -4.29 -2.99
N HIS A 304 13.42 -5.19 -3.39
CA HIS A 304 11.99 -4.91 -3.53
C HIS A 304 11.22 -5.79 -2.53
N PRO A 305 10.81 -5.26 -1.37
CA PRO A 305 10.00 -6.02 -0.42
C PRO A 305 8.72 -6.54 -1.08
N ASP A 306 8.39 -7.79 -0.78
CA ASP A 306 7.13 -8.39 -1.18
C ASP A 306 6.14 -8.14 -0.06
N TRP A 307 5.12 -7.30 -0.22
CA TRP A 307 4.14 -7.05 0.85
C TRP A 307 3.00 -8.06 0.84
N ARG A 308 2.91 -8.91 -0.18
CA ARG A 308 1.71 -9.71 -0.44
C ARG A 308 1.42 -10.70 0.66
N VAL A 309 0.17 -10.75 1.10
CA VAL A 309 -0.27 -11.61 2.19
C VAL A 309 -0.23 -13.08 1.82
N ALA A 310 -0.18 -13.44 0.54
CA ALA A 310 -0.03 -14.81 0.08
C ALA A 310 1.02 -14.92 -1.03
N ASN A 311 1.66 -16.08 -1.09
CA ASN A 311 2.53 -16.42 -2.20
C ASN A 311 1.68 -16.79 -3.42
N HIS A 312 1.90 -16.07 -4.52
CA HIS A 312 1.33 -16.37 -5.82
C HIS A 312 2.36 -17.16 -6.64
N PRO A 313 2.17 -18.48 -6.87
CA PRO A 313 3.21 -19.36 -7.46
C PRO A 313 3.50 -19.10 -8.95
N LEU A 314 2.80 -18.15 -9.57
CA LEU A 314 2.85 -17.87 -11.01
C LEU A 314 3.57 -16.53 -11.33
N ASP A 315 4.16 -15.88 -10.32
CA ASP A 315 4.91 -14.62 -10.45
C ASP A 315 6.43 -14.75 -10.40
#